data_AF-D8RFF7-F1
#
_entry.id   AF-D8RFF7-F1
#
_cell.length_a   1.000
_cell.length_b   1.000
_cell.length_c   1.000
_cell.angle_alpha   90.00
_cell.angle_beta   90.00
_cell.angle_gamma   90.00
#
_symmetry.space_group_name_H-M   'P 1'
#
loop_
_entity.id
_entity.type
_entity.pdbx_description
1 polymer ?
#
loop_
_entity_poly.entity_id
_entity_poly.type
_entity_poly.pdbx_seq_one_letter_code
_entity_poly.pdbx_strand_id
1 'polypeptide(L)' 'MLGFALVANASYLDTYSGLHCDKNTRRYDSCGCNNIDFKQQKGYKFVYTNGQSATAYSGTRCQKRAGVSFDRND' A
#
# COMPACT_ATOMS: atom_id res chain seq x y z
N MET A 1 24.18 -21.03 -14.80
CA MET A 1 22.91 -21.08 -14.06
C MET A 1 22.09 -19.85 -14.42
N LEU A 2 21.04 -20.01 -15.21
CA LEU A 2 20.06 -18.94 -15.45
C LEU A 2 19.16 -18.88 -14.22
N GLY A 3 19.46 -17.96 -13.30
CA GLY A 3 18.64 -17.70 -12.13
C GLY A 3 17.33 -17.06 -12.57
N PHE A 4 16.24 -17.80 -12.52
CA PHE A 4 14.90 -17.24 -12.63
C PHE A 4 14.70 -16.33 -11.42
N ALA A 5 14.75 -15.01 -11.63
CA ALA A 5 14.27 -14.07 -10.64
C ALA A 5 12.75 -14.30 -10.53
N LEU A 6 12.34 -15.10 -9.54
CA LEU A 6 10.95 -15.16 -9.11
C LEU A 6 10.60 -13.73 -8.69
N VAL A 7 9.81 -13.05 -9.52
CA VAL A 7 9.19 -11.78 -9.14
C VAL A 7 8.24 -12.14 -7.99
N ALA A 8 8.72 -11.95 -6.76
CA ALA A 8 7.89 -12.16 -5.58
C ALA A 8 6.72 -11.17 -5.68
N ASN A 9 5.52 -11.71 -5.89
CA ASN A 9 4.30 -10.92 -5.91
C ASN A 9 4.03 -10.45 -4.48
N ALA A 10 4.49 -9.25 -4.13
CA ALA A 10 4.20 -8.61 -2.85
C ALA A 10 2.86 -7.87 -2.92
N SER A 11 2.13 -7.80 -1.81
CA SER A 11 1.03 -6.84 -1.71
C SER A 11 1.58 -5.42 -1.78
N TYR A 12 0.83 -4.51 -2.38
CA TYR A 12 1.25 -3.11 -2.44
C TYR A 12 0.06 -2.16 -2.32
N LEU A 13 0.35 -0.99 -1.79
CA LEU A 13 -0.55 0.14 -1.76
C LEU A 13 -0.07 1.19 -2.77
N ASP A 14 -0.90 1.49 -3.74
CA ASP A 14 -0.74 2.63 -4.62
C ASP A 14 -1.57 3.80 -4.08
N THR A 15 -0.97 4.97 -3.95
CA THR A 15 -1.66 6.20 -3.56
C THR A 15 -1.55 7.26 -4.65
N TYR A 16 -2.56 8.14 -4.70
CA TYR A 16 -2.77 9.04 -5.83
C TYR A 16 -2.98 10.49 -5.38
N SER A 17 -2.50 11.42 -6.20
CA SER A 17 -2.60 12.85 -5.95
C SER A 17 -3.91 13.46 -6.48
N GLY A 18 -4.59 12.75 -7.38
CA GLY A 18 -5.96 13.01 -7.81
C GLY A 18 -6.99 12.25 -6.97
N LEU A 19 -8.24 12.69 -7.05
CA LEU A 19 -9.36 11.92 -6.50
C LEU A 19 -9.45 10.57 -7.21
N HIS A 20 -10.09 9.60 -6.55
CA HIS A 20 -10.21 8.22 -7.04
C HIS A 20 -8.87 7.51 -7.18
N CYS A 21 -8.35 7.37 -8.40
CA CYS A 21 -7.07 6.72 -8.71
C CYS A 21 -6.35 7.45 -9.86
N ASP A 22 -6.45 8.78 -9.90
CA ASP A 22 -5.95 9.59 -11.01
C ASP A 22 -4.66 10.36 -10.68
N LYS A 23 -3.95 10.80 -11.72
CA LYS A 23 -2.71 11.60 -11.69
C LYS A 23 -1.49 10.81 -11.21
N ASN A 24 -0.63 11.46 -10.44
CA ASN A 24 0.66 10.88 -10.03
C ASN A 24 0.43 9.76 -9.03
N THR A 25 1.04 8.60 -9.24
CA THR A 25 0.95 7.44 -8.34
C THR A 25 2.22 7.29 -7.53
N ARG A 26 2.08 6.87 -6.26
CA ARG A 26 3.20 6.43 -5.42
C ARG A 26 2.91 5.06 -4.83
N ARG A 27 3.83 4.13 -5.02
CA ARG A 27 3.73 2.76 -4.53
C ARG A 27 4.42 2.59 -3.16
N TYR A 28 3.80 1.79 -2.31
CA TYR A 28 4.31 1.31 -1.05
C TYR A 28 4.18 -0.21 -1.00
N ASP A 29 5.31 -0.91 -1.10
CA ASP A 29 5.41 -2.38 -1.21
C ASP A 29 6.39 -2.99 -0.18
N SER A 30 7.02 -2.15 0.65
CA SER A 30 7.91 -2.61 1.71
C SER A 30 7.11 -3.07 2.94
N CYS A 31 7.53 -4.17 3.56
CA CYS A 31 7.01 -4.59 4.86
C CYS A 31 7.23 -3.51 5.94
N GLY A 32 6.30 -3.43 6.89
CA GLY A 32 6.32 -2.46 7.98
C GLY A 32 5.45 -1.24 7.70
N CYS A 33 5.77 -0.12 8.36
CA CYS A 33 4.92 1.06 8.37
C CYS A 33 5.53 2.24 7.62
N ASN A 34 4.82 2.70 6.59
CA ASN A 34 5.20 3.86 5.80
C ASN A 34 4.26 5.03 6.06
N ASN A 35 4.82 6.23 6.05
CA ASN A 35 4.01 7.45 6.01
C ASN A 35 3.56 7.70 4.56
N ILE A 36 2.25 7.88 4.36
CA ILE A 36 1.73 8.32 3.05
C ILE A 36 2.13 9.77 2.83
N ASP A 37 2.69 10.06 1.66
CA ASP A 37 3.09 11.40 1.24
C ASP A 37 1.86 12.32 1.24
N PHE A 38 2.00 13.53 1.78
CA PHE A 38 0.90 14.51 1.87
C PHE A 38 0.31 14.88 0.50
N LYS A 39 1.09 14.74 -0.58
CA LYS A 39 0.62 14.98 -1.95
C LYS A 39 -0.21 13.84 -2.53
N GLN A 40 -0.26 12.69 -1.86
CA GLN A 40 -0.83 11.44 -2.36
C GLN A 40 -2.01 10.94 -1.50
N GLN A 41 -2.77 11.84 -0.88
CA GLN A 41 -3.82 11.50 0.09
C GLN A 41 -5.25 11.50 -0.50
N LYS A 42 -5.39 11.58 -1.83
CA LYS A 42 -6.70 11.78 -2.48
C LYS A 42 -7.33 10.52 -3.04
N GLY A 43 -6.51 9.49 -3.26
CA GLY A 43 -6.93 8.22 -3.82
C GLY A 43 -6.00 7.09 -3.37
N TYR A 44 -6.52 5.88 -3.28
CA TYR A 44 -5.73 4.70 -2.95
C TYR A 44 -6.27 3.45 -3.63
N LYS A 45 -5.35 2.53 -3.94
CA LYS A 45 -5.64 1.19 -4.42
C LYS A 45 -4.72 0.23 -3.69
N PHE A 46 -5.30 -0.72 -2.97
CA PHE A 46 -4.54 -1.84 -2.42
C PHE A 46 -4.63 -3.03 -3.35
N VAL A 47 -3.50 -3.70 -3.56
CA VAL A 47 -3.43 -4.97 -4.29
C VAL A 47 -2.93 -6.02 -3.33
N TYR A 48 -3.81 -6.97 -3.02
CA TYR A 48 -3.48 -8.10 -2.17
C TYR A 48 -2.80 -9.20 -2.99
N THR A 49 -1.62 -9.62 -2.55
CA THR A 49 -0.86 -10.69 -3.19
C THR A 49 -0.25 -11.59 -2.11
N ASN A 50 -0.74 -12.83 -2.06
CA ASN A 50 -0.21 -13.94 -1.25
C ASN A 50 0.04 -13.65 0.24
N GLY A 51 -1.03 -13.38 1.01
CA GLY A 51 -0.97 -13.44 2.48
C GLY A 51 -0.60 -12.14 3.18
N GLN A 52 -0.18 -11.11 2.44
CA GLN A 52 0.25 -9.84 3.02
C GLN A 52 -0.93 -8.88 3.12
N SER A 53 -1.55 -8.80 4.30
CA SER A 53 -2.55 -7.78 4.61
C SER A 53 -1.89 -6.44 4.95
N ALA A 54 -2.67 -5.36 4.88
CA ALA A 54 -2.24 -4.04 5.30
C ALA A 54 -3.28 -3.38 6.19
N THR A 55 -2.87 -2.42 7.00
CA THR A 55 -3.78 -1.62 7.82
C THR A 55 -3.42 -0.15 7.69
N ALA A 56 -4.42 0.70 7.41
CA ALA A 56 -4.28 2.13 7.41
C ALA A 56 -4.35 2.66 8.85
N TYR A 57 -3.51 3.65 9.18
CA TYR A 57 -3.49 4.28 10.50
C TYR A 57 -3.67 5.79 10.35
N SER A 58 -4.39 6.41 11.30
CA SER A 58 -4.64 7.85 11.30
C SER A 58 -3.43 8.72 11.73
N GLY A 59 -2.26 8.10 11.91
CA GLY A 59 -1.03 8.75 12.37
C GLY A 59 0.21 8.22 11.67
N THR A 60 1.34 8.84 11.98
CA THR A 60 2.63 8.47 11.39
C THR A 60 3.14 7.14 11.94
N ARG A 61 3.81 6.36 11.09
CA ARG A 61 4.51 5.12 11.46
C ARG A 61 3.64 4.15 12.28
N CYS A 62 2.33 4.11 11.98
CA CYS A 62 1.36 3.25 12.67
C CYS A 62 1.21 3.48 14.18
N GLN A 63 1.58 4.65 14.70
CA GLN A 63 1.57 4.92 16.15
C GLN A 63 0.19 5.33 16.72
N LYS A 64 -0.83 5.44 15.87
CA LYS A 64 -2.19 5.87 16.28
C LYS A 64 -3.20 4.73 16.07
N ARG A 65 -4.48 5.07 16.13
CA ARG A 65 -5.59 4.13 15.94
C ARG A 65 -5.52 3.50 14.55
N ALA A 66 -5.60 2.17 14.52
CA ALA A 66 -5.86 1.40 13.31
C ALA A 66 -7.24 1.78 12.74
N GLY A 67 -7.28 2.06 11.45
CA GLY A 67 -8.48 2.38 10.70
C GLY A 67 -8.92 1.17 9.88
N VAL A 68 -8.86 1.30 8.56
CA VAL A 68 -9.25 0.27 7.60
C VAL A 68 -8.15 -0.77 7.48
N SER A 69 -8.51 -2.05 7.50
CA SER A 69 -7.63 -3.15 7.13
C SER A 69 -7.96 -3.60 5.71
N PHE A 70 -6.95 -4.04 4.99
CA PHE A 70 -7.04 -4.57 3.64
C PHE A 70 -6.52 -6.00 3.65
N ASP A 71 -7.40 -6.96 3.37
CA ASP A 71 -7.04 -8.36 3.28
C ASP A 71 -7.67 -9.05 2.04
N ARG A 72 -7.75 -10.38 2.05
CA ARG A 72 -8.27 -11.15 0.91
C ARG A 72 -9.76 -10.88 0.65
N ASN A 73 -10.51 -10.37 1.63
CA ASN A 73 -11.97 -10.24 1.57
C ASN A 73 -12.46 -8.86 1.09
N ASP A 74 -11.54 -7.95 0.76
CA ASP A 74 -11.81 -6.61 0.20
C ASP A 74 -11.60 -6.59 -1.32
#